data_AF-A0A370N4Y3-F1
#
_entry.id   AF-A0A370N4Y3-F1
#
_cell.length_a   1.000
_cell.length_b   1.000
_cell.length_c   1.000
_cell.angle_alpha   90.00
_cell.angle_beta   90.00
_cell.angle_gamma   90.00
#
_symmetry.space_group_name_H-M   'P 1'
#
loop_
_entity.id
_entity.type
_entity.pdbx_description
1 polymer ?
#
loop_
_entity_poly.entity_id
_entity_poly.type
_entity_poly.pdbx_seq_one_letter_code
_entity_poly.pdbx_strand_id
1 'polypeptide(L)'
;MALVEHFSTAEVQAADRIGFWNQIVGQTFRGGAVDARRDDILAEFWRWNVGPIRLMRAKSRRSTVTRWRHSRADDADAGRLILHLQNRGS
;
A
#
# COMPACT_ATOMS: atom_id res chain seq x y z
N MET A 1 -24.09 1.43 -2.03
CA MET A 1 -23.00 1.33 -1.04
C MET A 1 -21.71 1.10 -1.81
N ALA A 2 -20.64 1.85 -1.53
CA ALA A 2 -19.33 1.56 -2.12
C ALA A 2 -18.71 0.35 -1.41
N LEU A 3 -18.23 -0.64 -2.17
CA LEU A 3 -17.52 -1.78 -1.61
C LEU A 3 -16.19 -1.29 -1.00
N VAL A 4 -15.97 -1.60 0.27
CA VAL A 4 -14.71 -1.32 0.97
C VAL A 4 -13.93 -2.62 1.05
N GLU A 5 -12.77 -2.65 0.41
CA GLU A 5 -11.82 -3.74 0.56
C GLU A 5 -10.93 -3.45 1.78
N HIS A 6 -10.77 -4.45 2.66
CA HIS A 6 -9.90 -4.38 3.83
C HIS A 6 -8.89 -5.51 3.78
N PHE A 7 -7.63 -5.18 4.07
CA PHE A 7 -6.51 -6.10 4.13
C PHE A 7 -5.77 -5.92 5.44
N SER A 8 -5.41 -7.03 6.08
CA SER A 8 -4.64 -7.04 7.33
C SER A 8 -3.55 -8.10 7.28
N THR A 9 -2.35 -7.71 7.70
CA THR A 9 -1.24 -8.66 7.93
C THR A 9 -1.39 -9.43 9.24
N ALA A 10 -2.33 -9.05 10.12
CA ALA A 10 -2.53 -9.70 11.41
C ALA A 10 -2.97 -11.17 11.27
N GLU A 11 -3.69 -11.49 10.20
CA GLU A 11 -4.22 -12.82 9.89
C GLU A 11 -3.25 -13.67 9.02
N VAL A 12 -2.09 -13.10 8.68
CA VAL A 12 -1.07 -13.73 7.84
C VAL A 12 0.08 -14.25 8.71
N GLN A 13 0.58 -15.45 8.40
CA GLN A 13 1.75 -16.04 9.05
C GLN A 13 2.94 -15.09 8.94
N ALA A 14 3.71 -14.95 10.03
CA ALA A 14 4.74 -13.92 10.15
C ALA A 14 5.72 -13.90 8.97
N ALA A 15 6.17 -15.08 8.53
CA ALA A 15 7.09 -15.27 7.40
C ALA A 15 6.55 -14.74 6.07
N ASP A 16 5.23 -14.72 5.89
CA ASP A 16 4.56 -14.37 4.63
C ASP A 16 4.07 -12.92 4.59
N ARG A 17 4.06 -12.21 5.73
CA ARG A 17 3.46 -10.87 5.86
C ARG A 17 4.05 -9.86 4.88
N ILE A 18 5.37 -9.85 4.70
CA ILE A 18 6.02 -8.90 3.82
C ILE A 18 5.71 -9.17 2.33
N GLY A 19 5.61 -10.45 1.95
CA GLY A 19 5.24 -10.86 0.61
C GLY A 19 3.78 -10.49 0.31
N PHE A 20 2.88 -10.87 1.21
CA PHE A 20 1.47 -10.50 1.16
C PHE A 20 1.29 -8.97 1.05
N TRP A 21 1.98 -8.21 1.89
CA TRP A 21 1.86 -6.76 1.90
C TRP A 21 2.37 -6.11 0.60
N ASN A 22 3.50 -6.59 0.07
CA ASN A 22 4.01 -6.15 -1.23
C ASN A 22 3.04 -6.46 -2.38
N GLN A 23 2.32 -7.58 -2.32
CA GLN A 23 1.29 -7.88 -3.31
C GLN A 23 0.15 -6.85 -3.28
N ILE A 24 -0.37 -6.51 -2.09
CA ILE A 24 -1.44 -5.50 -1.94
C ILE A 24 -0.97 -4.11 -2.41
N VAL A 25 0.26 -3.73 -2.03
CA VAL A 25 0.85 -2.45 -2.44
C VAL A 25 1.07 -2.41 -3.95
N GLY A 26 1.62 -3.46 -4.57
CA GLY A 26 1.86 -3.51 -6.01
C GLY A 26 0.58 -3.46 -6.85
N GLN A 27 -0.52 -4.04 -6.36
CA GLN A 27 -1.85 -3.94 -7.00
C GLN A 27 -2.45 -2.53 -6.89
N THR A 28 -2.10 -1.79 -5.84
CA THR A 28 -2.69 -0.48 -5.54
C THR A 28 -1.86 0.66 -6.16
N PHE A 29 -0.54 0.58 -5.99
CA PHE A 29 0.45 1.53 -6.45
C PHE A 29 1.43 0.80 -7.38
N ARG A 30 1.27 1.04 -8.67
CA ARG A 30 2.18 0.45 -9.66
C ARG A 30 3.63 0.85 -9.36
N GLY A 31 4.50 -0.16 -9.36
CA GLY A 31 5.92 -0.02 -9.03
C GLY A 31 6.21 0.22 -7.55
N GLY A 32 5.22 0.12 -6.67
CA GLY A 32 5.38 0.23 -5.22
C GLY A 32 5.99 -1.03 -4.61
N ALA A 33 6.95 -0.83 -3.71
CA ALA A 33 7.55 -1.88 -2.92
C ALA A 33 7.72 -1.40 -1.47
N VAL A 34 7.60 -2.33 -0.52
CA VAL A 34 7.74 -2.09 0.91
C VAL A 34 8.87 -2.96 1.44
N ASP A 35 9.82 -2.30 2.07
CA ASP A 35 10.87 -2.93 2.87
C ASP A 35 10.55 -2.74 4.36
N ALA A 36 10.58 -3.82 5.12
CA ALA A 36 10.47 -3.82 6.58
C ALA A 36 11.39 -4.90 7.15
N ARG A 37 11.69 -4.83 8.45
CA ARG A 37 12.34 -5.96 9.14
C ARG A 37 11.39 -7.16 9.05
N ARG A 38 11.90 -8.30 8.56
CA ARG A 38 11.11 -9.40 7.96
C ARG A 38 10.00 -9.98 8.87
N ASP A 39 10.02 -9.75 10.17
CA ASP A 39 9.07 -10.34 11.13
C ASP A 39 8.11 -9.31 11.78
N ASP A 40 8.27 -8.02 11.50
CA ASP A 40 7.66 -6.94 12.28
C ASP A 40 6.56 -6.16 11.55
N ILE A 41 6.29 -6.47 10.28
CA ILE A 41 5.29 -5.72 9.54
C ILE A 41 3.88 -6.08 10.02
N LEU A 42 3.31 -5.18 10.83
CA LEU A 42 1.91 -5.14 11.17
C LEU A 42 1.30 -3.91 10.50
N ALA A 43 0.40 -4.17 9.57
CA ALA A 43 -0.23 -3.19 8.72
C ALA A 43 -1.67 -3.57 8.37
N GLU A 44 -2.48 -2.54 8.19
CA GLU A 44 -3.86 -2.57 7.74
C GLU A 44 -4.04 -1.61 6.57
N PHE A 45 -4.82 -2.03 5.57
CA PHE A 45 -5.14 -1.24 4.39
C PHE A 45 -6.63 -1.28 4.10
N TRP A 46 -7.23 -0.12 3.90
CA TRP A 46 -8.57 0.00 3.34
C TRP A 46 -8.47 0.71 1.99
N ARG A 47 -9.23 0.25 0.99
CA ARG A 47 -9.42 0.98 -0.26
C ARG A 47 -10.87 0.90 -0.71
N TRP A 48 -11.34 2.00 -1.28
CA TRP A 48 -12.66 2.12 -1.86
C TRP A 48 -12.68 3.25 -2.89
N ASN A 49 -13.70 3.26 -3.73
CA ASN A 49 -13.89 4.33 -4.70
C ASN A 49 -15.04 5.25 -4.26
N VAL A 50 -14.83 6.56 -4.41
CA VAL A 50 -15.86 7.60 -4.31
C VAL A 50 -15.95 8.26 -5.68
N GLY A 51 -16.89 7.79 -6.51
CA GLY A 51 -16.93 8.15 -7.93
C GLY A 51 -15.60 7.77 -8.62
N PRO A 52 -14.93 8.71 -9.31
CA PRO A 52 -13.64 8.44 -9.98
C PRO A 52 -12.44 8.48 -9.03
N ILE A 53 -12.63 8.87 -7.76
CA ILE A 53 -11.53 9.05 -6.80
C ILE A 53 -11.35 7.75 -6.02
N ARG A 54 -10.14 7.17 -6.09
CA ARG A 54 -9.73 6.09 -5.20
C ARG A 54 -9.27 6.67 -3.87
N LEU A 55 -9.98 6.34 -2.80
CA LEU A 55 -9.57 6.64 -1.43
C LEU A 55 -8.92 5.42 -0.80
N MET A 56 -7.92 5.69 0.02
CA MET A 56 -7.17 4.65 0.72
C MET A 56 -6.86 5.12 2.13
N ARG A 57 -6.84 4.19 3.06
CA ARG A 57 -6.35 4.41 4.41
C ARG A 57 -5.32 3.33 4.71
N ALA A 58 -4.10 3.74 5.04
CA ALA A 58 -3.04 2.83 5.44
C ALA A 58 -2.69 3.09 6.91
N LYS A 59 -2.45 2.01 7.66
CA LYS A 59 -1.85 2.04 8.99
C LYS A 59 -0.78 0.97 9.02
N SER A 60 0.44 1.31 9.40
CA SER A 60 1.51 0.32 9.52
C SER A 60 2.45 0.66 10.67
N ARG A 61 3.18 -0.34 11.15
CA ARG A 61 4.46 -0.12 11.83
C ARG A 61 5.49 0.49 10.86
N ARG A 62 6.63 0.92 11.40
CA ARG A 62 7.72 1.53 10.63
C ARG A 62 8.12 0.61 9.46
N SER A 63 8.08 1.15 8.26
CA SER A 63 8.50 0.50 7.02
C SER A 63 9.02 1.56 6.06
N THR A 64 9.84 1.15 5.11
CA THR A 64 10.28 2.00 4.00
C THR A 64 9.45 1.65 2.77
N VAL A 65 8.78 2.65 2.19
CA VAL A 65 8.06 2.49 0.94
C VAL A 65 8.88 3.14 -0.17
N THR A 66 9.14 2.39 -1.22
CA THR A 66 9.77 2.89 -2.44
C THR A 66 8.82 2.73 -3.60
N ARG A 67 8.93 3.63 -4.58
CA ARG A 67 8.23 3.50 -5.86
C ARG A 67 9.28 3.56 -6.95
N TRP A 68 9.16 2.73 -7.98
CA TRP A 68 10.10 2.70 -9.10
C TRP A 68 11.51 2.24 -8.73
N ARG A 69 11.65 1.46 -7.63
CA ARG A 69 12.96 0.91 -7.21
C ARG A 69 13.58 0.01 -8.28
N HIS A 70 12.75 -0.72 -9.03
CA HIS A 70 13.17 -1.70 -10.04
C HIS A 70 12.55 -1.45 -11.42
N SER A 71 11.89 -0.31 -11.63
CA SER A 71 11.19 0.01 -12.88
C SER A 71 11.11 1.51 -13.10
N ARG A 72 10.81 1.95 -14.32
CA ARG A 72 10.51 3.36 -14.64
C ARG A 72 9.00 3.56 -14.72
N ALA A 73 8.54 4.76 -14.36
CA ALA A 73 7.19 5.18 -14.66
C ALA A 73 6.98 5.14 -16.18
N ASP A 74 5.81 4.67 -16.62
CA ASP A 74 5.43 4.72 -18.03
C ASP A 74 4.34 5.76 -18.27
N ASP A 75 4.03 6.01 -19.54
CA ASP A 75 3.03 7.02 -19.93
C ASP A 75 1.61 6.69 -19.40
N ALA A 76 1.33 5.43 -19.03
CA ALA A 76 0.05 5.05 -18.41
C ALA A 76 -0.06 5.50 -16.94
N ASP A 77 1.05 5.91 -16.33
CA ASP A 77 1.08 6.56 -15.01
C ASP A 77 0.97 8.09 -15.10
N ALA A 78 1.02 8.68 -16.30
CA ALA A 78 0.86 10.12 -16.50
C ALA A 78 -0.56 10.59 -16.11
N GLY A 79 -0.64 11.75 -15.46
CA GLY A 79 -1.91 12.38 -15.10
C GLY A 79 -2.57 11.88 -13.80
N ARG A 80 -1.94 10.97 -13.03
CA ARG A 80 -2.44 10.54 -11.71
C ARG A 80 -1.84 11.38 -10.58
N LEU A 81 -2.69 12.07 -9.83
CA LEU A 81 -2.30 12.78 -8.61
C LEU A 81 -2.54 11.87 -7.38
N ILE A 82 -1.53 11.76 -6.53
CA ILE A 82 -1.66 11.15 -5.20
C ILE A 82 -1.56 12.27 -4.17
N LEU A 83 -2.65 12.50 -3.43
CA LEU A 83 -2.65 13.33 -2.24
C LEU A 83 -2.43 12.42 -1.03
N HIS A 84 -1.38 12.68 -0.25
CA HIS A 84 -1.08 11.92 0.95
C HIS A 84 -1.27 12.79 2.19
N LEU A 85 -2.23 12.41 3.05
CA LEU A 85 -2.44 13.03 4.36
C LEU A 85 -1.94 12.09 5.45
N GLN A 86 -0.94 12.55 6.20
CA GLN A 86 -0.36 11.81 7.31
C GLN A 86 -0.81 12.43 8.64
N ASN A 87 -1.59 11.68 9.42
CA ASN A 87 -2.03 12.12 10.75
C ASN A 87 -0.94 11.88 11.82
N ARG A 88 -0.21 10.75 11.74
CA ARG A 88 0.85 10.35 12.68
C ARG A 88 1.94 9.55 11.98
N GLY A 89 3.16 9.57 12.53
CA GLY A 89 4.34 8.91 11.96
C GLY A 89 5.24 9.89 11.21
N SER A 90 6.36 9.38 10.68
CA SER A 90 7.35 10.10 9.87
C SER A 90 7.91 9.19 8.79
#